data_AF-A0AA96RK52-F1
#
_entry.id   AF-A0AA96RK52-F1
#
_cell.length_a   1.000
_cell.length_b   1.000
_cell.length_c   1.000
_cell.angle_alpha   90.00
_cell.angle_beta   90.00
_cell.angle_gamma   90.00
#
_symmetry.space_group_name_H-M   'P 1'
#
loop_
_entity.id
_entity.type
_entity.pdbx_description
1 polymer ?
#
loop_
_entity_poly.entity_id
_entity_poly.type
_entity_poly.pdbx_seq_one_letter_code
_entity_poly.pdbx_strand_id
1 'polypeptide(L)'
;MISKRKTEINFAELYLDHIGFTRDGLKHIANKLTNDNKATVAFIGGSVTEGEGASDSEATSYRALTYRYLERRFPETAFKFINAAIGGTNSTYGAFRLEEHVFDQGDVDLLFVEFAVNDAGNLTESIRAMEGIVRHAKRSNPQIDICFIYTARRSGSESYSANRRLQDNIYNHEEVAEYYRIPSVNIASVIYNKVISGELKWEDISGDDVHPNDFGYALYASVLEVFLENELIVSNEKSEDPLALPSPIDSVCYENGRQLSPLLAETSFNWRMIEGWTTEQFFNWAPPADIYLGESPGAEFQFSFTGTAVGISLLAGKDTGNIEVSIDGGAFRTIPLFDRYCSMFYRPIIVMFSDHLERRSHTVNIRISSEKHEMSRGHEVHILKLLVNE
;
A
#
# COMPACT_ATOMS: atom_id res chain seq x y z
N MET A 1 -17.48 8.99 40.95
CA MET A 1 -18.52 8.29 40.16
C MET A 1 -18.11 8.29 38.69
N ILE A 2 -17.20 7.40 38.33
CA ILE A 2 -16.85 7.11 36.94
C ILE A 2 -17.66 5.86 36.62
N SER A 3 -18.86 6.05 36.07
CA SER A 3 -19.85 4.98 35.91
C SER A 3 -20.35 4.97 34.47
N LYS A 4 -20.06 3.85 33.79
CA LYS A 4 -20.88 3.23 32.75
C LYS A 4 -21.25 4.13 31.56
N ARG A 5 -20.29 4.32 30.65
CA ARG A 5 -20.56 4.43 29.20
C ARG A 5 -19.49 3.66 28.41
N LYS A 6 -19.41 2.35 28.65
CA LYS A 6 -19.07 1.41 27.58
C LYS A 6 -20.40 0.91 27.07
N THR A 7 -21.03 1.72 26.22
CA THR A 7 -22.19 1.27 25.43
C THR A 7 -21.68 0.16 24.53
N GLU A 8 -22.23 -1.04 24.69
CA GLU A 8 -22.23 -2.05 23.64
C GLU A 8 -22.78 -1.37 22.37
N ILE A 9 -21.91 -1.12 21.40
CA ILE A 9 -22.32 -0.65 20.09
C ILE A 9 -23.11 -1.82 19.49
N ASN A 10 -24.40 -1.62 19.28
CA ASN A 10 -25.24 -2.60 18.62
C ASN A 10 -24.85 -2.63 17.13
N PHE A 11 -24.09 -3.66 16.71
CA PHE A 11 -23.63 -3.84 15.34
C PHE A 11 -24.73 -4.35 14.39
N ALA A 12 -25.96 -4.60 14.88
CA ALA A 12 -27.04 -5.22 14.12
C ALA A 12 -27.74 -4.34 13.06
N GLU A 13 -27.30 -3.09 12.85
CA GLU A 13 -27.86 -2.17 11.85
C GLU A 13 -26.87 -1.74 10.75
N LEU A 14 -25.82 -2.53 10.51
CA LEU A 14 -24.97 -2.35 9.32
C LEU A 14 -25.52 -3.22 8.18
N TYR A 15 -26.40 -2.66 7.34
CA TYR A 15 -26.80 -3.32 6.10
C TYR A 15 -25.61 -3.41 5.14
N LEU A 16 -25.43 -4.56 4.47
CA LEU A 16 -24.33 -4.82 3.52
C LEU A 16 -24.15 -3.72 2.46
N ASP A 17 -25.26 -3.16 1.97
CA ASP A 17 -25.31 -2.05 1.00
C ASP A 17 -24.61 -0.76 1.50
N HIS A 18 -24.26 -0.68 2.78
CA HIS A 18 -23.57 0.45 3.39
C HIS A 18 -22.11 0.14 3.79
N ILE A 19 -21.68 -1.12 3.72
CA ILE A 19 -20.36 -1.57 4.17
C ILE A 19 -19.40 -1.72 3.01
N GLY A 20 -19.87 -2.14 1.84
CA GLY A 20 -19.01 -2.48 0.72
C GLY A 20 -19.75 -3.07 -0.46
N PHE A 21 -19.00 -3.55 -1.45
CA PHE A 21 -19.54 -4.25 -2.62
C PHE A 21 -18.93 -5.64 -2.71
N THR A 22 -19.77 -6.69 -2.74
CA THR A 22 -19.36 -8.09 -2.89
C THR A 22 -18.72 -8.36 -4.25
N ARG A 23 -19.28 -7.82 -5.33
CA ARG A 23 -18.88 -8.11 -6.72
C ARG A 23 -18.78 -9.62 -7.00
N ASP A 24 -17.62 -10.14 -7.41
CA ASP A 24 -17.44 -11.58 -7.66
C ASP A 24 -17.21 -12.39 -6.38
N GLY A 25 -17.05 -11.71 -5.25
CA GLY A 25 -16.92 -12.27 -3.91
C GLY A 25 -15.56 -12.89 -3.61
N LEU A 26 -15.46 -13.56 -2.45
CA LEU A 26 -14.26 -14.24 -1.97
C LEU A 26 -14.40 -15.77 -2.05
N LYS A 27 -14.85 -16.27 -3.21
CA LYS A 27 -15.28 -17.67 -3.38
C LYS A 27 -14.12 -18.67 -3.31
N HIS A 28 -12.95 -18.34 -3.84
CA HIS A 28 -11.81 -19.25 -3.87
C HIS A 28 -11.25 -19.48 -2.48
N ILE A 29 -11.05 -18.41 -1.70
CA ILE A 29 -10.63 -18.54 -0.30
C ILE A 29 -11.71 -19.20 0.55
N ALA A 30 -13.00 -18.90 0.35
CA ALA A 30 -14.08 -19.57 1.08
C ALA A 30 -14.07 -21.09 0.88
N ASN A 31 -13.85 -21.53 -0.37
CA ASN A 31 -13.70 -22.95 -0.70
C ASN A 31 -12.43 -23.56 -0.10
N LYS A 32 -11.30 -22.83 -0.11
CA LYS A 32 -10.03 -23.32 0.43
C LYS A 32 -10.08 -23.49 1.95
N LEU A 33 -10.67 -22.54 2.66
CA LEU A 33 -10.84 -22.56 4.13
C LEU A 33 -11.67 -23.75 4.64
N THR A 34 -12.45 -24.38 3.77
CA THR A 34 -13.33 -25.50 4.16
C THR A 34 -12.88 -26.86 3.66
N ASN A 35 -12.09 -26.92 2.59
CA ASN A 35 -11.64 -28.18 2.01
C ASN A 35 -10.18 -28.51 2.31
N ASP A 36 -9.30 -27.51 2.37
CA ASP A 36 -7.84 -27.73 2.38
C ASP A 36 -7.20 -27.50 3.76
N ASN A 37 -7.90 -26.79 4.66
CA ASN A 37 -7.45 -26.45 6.01
C ASN A 37 -6.05 -25.78 6.04
N LYS A 38 -5.68 -25.08 4.97
CA LYS A 38 -4.47 -24.25 4.86
C LYS A 38 -4.78 -23.03 4.02
N ALA A 39 -4.39 -21.85 4.49
CA ALA A 39 -4.59 -20.61 3.75
C ALA A 39 -3.48 -19.60 4.05
N THR A 40 -3.02 -18.91 3.01
CA THR A 40 -2.13 -17.75 3.16
C THR A 40 -2.90 -16.47 2.89
N VAL A 41 -2.91 -15.56 3.87
CA VAL A 41 -3.60 -14.27 3.78
C VAL A 41 -2.59 -13.14 3.91
N ALA A 42 -2.58 -12.23 2.96
CA ALA A 42 -1.67 -11.09 2.92
C ALA A 42 -2.41 -9.76 3.03
N PHE A 43 -1.80 -8.80 3.71
CA PHE A 43 -2.22 -7.40 3.73
C PHE A 43 -1.11 -6.55 3.13
N ILE A 44 -1.42 -5.77 2.10
CA ILE A 44 -0.53 -4.74 1.58
C ILE A 44 -1.19 -3.37 1.73
N GLY A 45 -0.47 -2.43 2.32
CA GLY A 45 -1.00 -1.09 2.55
C GLY A 45 -0.01 -0.13 3.20
N GLY A 46 -0.55 1.00 3.66
CA GLY A 46 0.19 2.06 4.38
C GLY A 46 0.22 1.88 5.90
N SER A 47 0.41 2.99 6.62
CA SER A 47 0.62 3.01 8.08
C SER A 47 -0.58 2.53 8.88
N VAL A 48 -1.80 2.74 8.40
CA VAL A 48 -3.02 2.23 9.04
C VAL A 48 -3.05 0.69 9.02
N THR A 49 -2.57 0.09 7.93
CA THR A 49 -2.45 -1.37 7.79
C THR A 49 -1.28 -1.93 8.60
N GLU A 50 -0.18 -1.18 8.69
CA GLU A 50 0.95 -1.51 9.56
C GLU A 50 0.52 -1.57 11.04
N GLY A 51 -0.37 -0.66 11.45
CA GLY A 51 -0.94 -0.60 12.79
C GLY A 51 -0.52 0.64 13.58
N GLU A 52 -0.05 1.70 12.93
CA GLU A 52 0.31 2.97 13.58
C GLU A 52 -0.86 3.50 14.41
N GLY A 53 -0.59 3.99 15.63
CA GLY A 53 -1.61 4.43 16.58
C GLY A 53 -2.21 3.33 17.47
N ALA A 54 -1.99 2.04 17.14
CA ALA A 54 -2.36 0.93 18.02
C ALA A 54 -1.40 0.86 19.22
N SER A 55 -1.88 0.37 20.37
CA SER A 55 -1.01 0.12 21.52
C SER A 55 -0.06 -1.07 21.29
N ASP A 56 -0.49 -2.03 20.45
CA ASP A 56 0.32 -3.13 19.94
C ASP A 56 -0.11 -3.42 18.49
N SER A 57 0.72 -3.06 17.53
CA SER A 57 0.40 -3.19 16.11
C SER A 57 0.13 -4.64 15.68
N GLU A 58 0.70 -5.63 16.36
CA GLU A 58 0.50 -7.05 16.07
C GLU A 58 -0.67 -7.68 16.83
N ALA A 59 -1.32 -6.94 17.75
CA ALA A 59 -2.43 -7.46 18.54
C ALA A 59 -3.73 -6.65 18.43
N THR A 60 -3.64 -5.33 18.25
CA THR A 60 -4.79 -4.41 18.32
C THR A 60 -5.03 -3.60 17.04
N SER A 61 -4.17 -3.71 16.02
CA SER A 61 -4.48 -3.17 14.68
C SER A 61 -5.65 -3.90 14.02
N TYR A 62 -6.34 -3.26 13.06
CA TYR A 62 -7.46 -3.93 12.38
C TYR A 62 -7.01 -5.19 11.61
N ARG A 63 -5.80 -5.17 11.05
CA ARG A 63 -5.16 -6.32 10.42
C ARG A 63 -5.00 -7.48 11.42
N ALA A 64 -4.38 -7.22 12.57
CA ALA A 64 -4.18 -8.23 13.61
C ALA A 64 -5.51 -8.78 14.14
N LEU A 65 -6.50 -7.92 14.35
CA LEU A 65 -7.84 -8.33 14.76
C LEU A 65 -8.55 -9.16 13.67
N THR A 66 -8.31 -8.88 12.39
CA THR A 66 -8.81 -9.67 11.26
C THR A 66 -8.17 -11.05 11.21
N TYR A 67 -6.86 -11.16 11.46
CA TYR A 67 -6.18 -12.46 11.60
C TYR A 67 -6.85 -13.32 12.68
N ARG A 68 -7.08 -12.73 13.86
CA ARG A 68 -7.74 -13.40 14.98
C ARG A 68 -9.20 -13.77 14.68
N TYR A 69 -9.89 -12.97 13.87
CA TYR A 69 -11.23 -13.33 13.38
C TYR A 69 -11.17 -14.58 12.51
N LEU A 70 -10.27 -14.63 11.52
CA LEU A 70 -10.13 -15.77 10.62
C LEU A 70 -9.75 -17.05 11.37
N GLU A 71 -8.78 -16.98 12.29
CA GLU A 71 -8.40 -18.11 13.16
C GLU A 71 -9.56 -18.60 14.03
N ARG A 72 -10.32 -17.66 14.62
CA ARG A 72 -11.51 -18.00 15.43
C ARG A 72 -12.61 -18.66 14.59
N ARG A 73 -12.83 -18.16 13.37
CA ARG A 73 -13.91 -18.59 12.48
C ARG A 73 -13.61 -19.93 11.81
N PHE A 74 -12.33 -20.21 11.53
CA PHE A 74 -11.83 -21.41 10.88
C PHE A 74 -10.70 -22.06 11.70
N PRO A 75 -10.99 -22.59 12.90
CA PRO A 75 -9.98 -23.06 13.84
C PRO A 75 -9.18 -24.27 13.36
N GLU A 76 -9.69 -25.01 12.38
CA GLU A 76 -9.01 -26.16 11.78
C GLU A 76 -8.06 -25.75 10.63
N THR A 77 -8.10 -24.50 10.20
CA THR A 77 -7.22 -23.99 9.14
C THR A 77 -5.87 -23.56 9.70
N ALA A 78 -4.79 -24.10 9.16
CA ALA A 78 -3.45 -23.59 9.40
C ALA A 78 -3.22 -22.32 8.55
N PHE A 79 -3.28 -21.16 9.19
CA PHE A 79 -3.05 -19.88 8.54
C PHE A 79 -1.57 -19.51 8.45
N LYS A 80 -1.18 -18.94 7.32
CA LYS A 80 0.01 -18.10 7.19
C LYS A 80 -0.45 -16.66 6.93
N PHE A 81 -0.02 -15.75 7.79
CA PHE A 81 -0.32 -14.33 7.63
C PHE A 81 0.90 -13.56 7.17
N ILE A 82 0.72 -12.68 6.17
CA ILE A 82 1.77 -11.82 5.63
C ILE A 82 1.36 -10.37 5.88
N ASN A 83 2.08 -9.68 6.76
CA ASN A 83 2.01 -8.22 6.88
C ASN A 83 3.02 -7.60 5.91
N ALA A 84 2.54 -7.13 4.77
CA ALA A 84 3.32 -6.40 3.79
C ALA A 84 3.03 -4.89 3.85
N ALA A 85 2.59 -4.34 4.97
CA ALA A 85 2.35 -2.90 5.10
C ALA A 85 3.66 -2.13 5.34
N ILE A 86 3.75 -0.92 4.77
CA ILE A 86 4.85 0.01 5.04
C ILE A 86 4.26 1.41 5.16
N GLY A 87 4.45 2.02 6.33
CA GLY A 87 3.97 3.35 6.65
C GLY A 87 4.32 4.40 5.61
N GLY A 88 3.44 5.39 5.41
CA GLY A 88 3.71 6.52 4.53
C GLY A 88 3.94 6.18 3.05
N THR A 89 3.61 4.96 2.60
CA THR A 89 3.73 4.54 1.21
C THR A 89 2.38 4.47 0.51
N ASN A 90 2.36 4.71 -0.79
CA ASN A 90 1.16 4.76 -1.63
C ASN A 90 1.01 3.49 -2.50
N SER A 91 -0.10 3.41 -3.24
CA SER A 91 -0.38 2.28 -4.13
C SER A 91 0.69 2.10 -5.20
N THR A 92 1.28 3.19 -5.72
CA THR A 92 2.41 3.13 -6.66
C THR A 92 3.53 2.26 -6.09
N TYR A 93 4.01 2.53 -4.88
CA TYR A 93 5.03 1.67 -4.28
C TYR A 93 4.55 0.25 -4.04
N GLY A 94 3.30 0.10 -3.60
CA GLY A 94 2.64 -1.19 -3.42
C GLY A 94 2.75 -2.06 -4.67
N ALA A 95 2.48 -1.50 -5.85
CA ALA A 95 2.57 -2.19 -7.12
C ALA A 95 3.99 -2.68 -7.43
N PHE A 96 5.02 -1.85 -7.19
CA PHE A 96 6.40 -2.24 -7.51
C PHE A 96 7.02 -3.22 -6.50
N ARG A 97 6.56 -3.25 -5.25
CA ARG A 97 7.10 -4.14 -4.21
C ARG A 97 6.27 -5.41 -3.97
N LEU A 98 5.22 -5.61 -4.77
CA LEU A 98 4.27 -6.69 -4.56
C LEU A 98 4.94 -8.06 -4.63
N GLU A 99 5.84 -8.27 -5.59
CA GLU A 99 6.61 -9.52 -5.71
C GLU A 99 7.42 -9.79 -4.44
N GLU A 100 8.34 -8.89 -4.07
CA GLU A 100 9.28 -9.10 -2.96
C GLU A 100 8.59 -9.21 -1.59
N HIS A 101 7.55 -8.39 -1.35
CA HIS A 101 6.93 -8.30 -0.03
C HIS A 101 5.70 -9.20 0.14
N VAL A 102 5.14 -9.74 -0.94
CA VAL A 102 3.95 -10.60 -0.89
C VAL A 102 4.22 -11.96 -1.52
N PHE A 103 4.56 -12.02 -2.81
CA PHE A 103 4.62 -13.30 -3.53
C PHE A 103 5.89 -14.11 -3.28
N ASP A 104 7.03 -13.47 -3.01
CA ASP A 104 8.26 -14.14 -2.55
C ASP A 104 8.09 -14.72 -1.13
N GLN A 105 7.08 -14.27 -0.40
CA GLN A 105 6.73 -14.86 0.89
C GLN A 105 5.90 -16.15 0.73
N GLY A 106 5.42 -16.50 -0.46
CA GLY A 106 4.74 -17.75 -0.78
C GLY A 106 3.38 -17.57 -1.46
N ASP A 107 2.71 -18.69 -1.76
CA ASP A 107 1.43 -18.70 -2.47
C ASP A 107 0.33 -18.06 -1.62
N VAL A 108 -0.15 -16.88 -2.05
CA VAL A 108 -1.20 -16.12 -1.38
C VAL A 108 -2.58 -16.48 -1.95
N ASP A 109 -3.53 -16.72 -1.05
CA ASP A 109 -4.90 -17.09 -1.37
C ASP A 109 -5.88 -15.92 -1.26
N LEU A 110 -5.60 -15.00 -0.32
CA LEU A 110 -6.38 -13.78 -0.13
C LEU A 110 -5.44 -12.59 0.08
N LEU A 111 -5.59 -11.58 -0.77
CA LEU A 111 -4.84 -10.32 -0.69
C LEU A 111 -5.78 -9.16 -0.34
N PHE A 112 -5.57 -8.56 0.82
CA PHE A 112 -6.18 -7.28 1.19
C PHE A 112 -5.29 -6.12 0.73
N VAL A 113 -5.89 -5.13 0.07
CA VAL A 113 -5.19 -3.95 -0.47
C VAL A 113 -5.80 -2.67 0.12
N GLU A 114 -4.97 -1.85 0.77
CA GLU A 114 -5.43 -0.64 1.47
C GLU A 114 -4.46 0.54 1.27
N PHE A 115 -4.87 1.52 0.46
CA PHE A 115 -4.09 2.74 0.20
C PHE A 115 -4.95 4.01 0.17
N ALA A 116 -6.20 3.94 0.65
CA ALA A 116 -7.21 5.00 0.44
C ALA A 116 -6.80 6.34 1.07
N VAL A 117 -6.06 6.30 2.17
CA VAL A 117 -5.54 7.51 2.86
C VAL A 117 -4.14 7.92 2.39
N ASN A 118 -3.42 7.04 1.70
CA ASN A 118 -2.04 7.26 1.28
C ASN A 118 -1.90 7.85 -0.13
N ASP A 119 -2.81 7.50 -1.04
CA ASP A 119 -2.80 8.07 -2.39
C ASP A 119 -3.11 9.57 -2.36
N ALA A 120 -2.51 10.33 -3.29
CA ALA A 120 -2.57 11.80 -3.27
C ALA A 120 -3.74 12.41 -4.08
N GLY A 121 -4.75 11.61 -4.43
CA GLY A 121 -5.90 12.07 -5.23
C GLY A 121 -5.66 12.11 -6.74
N ASN A 122 -4.48 11.71 -7.23
CA ASN A 122 -4.21 11.62 -8.67
C ASN A 122 -4.89 10.37 -9.25
N LEU A 123 -5.96 10.59 -10.02
CA LEU A 123 -6.76 9.52 -10.64
C LEU A 123 -5.91 8.56 -11.48
N THR A 124 -5.12 9.08 -12.42
CA THR A 124 -4.31 8.27 -13.33
C THR A 124 -3.28 7.44 -12.57
N GLU A 125 -2.58 8.04 -11.61
CA GLU A 125 -1.57 7.33 -10.81
C GLU A 125 -2.21 6.21 -9.97
N SER A 126 -3.30 6.50 -9.26
CA SER A 126 -4.02 5.52 -8.45
C SER A 126 -4.57 4.37 -9.29
N ILE A 127 -5.20 4.65 -10.44
CA ILE A 127 -5.70 3.60 -11.34
C ILE A 127 -4.55 2.72 -11.80
N ARG A 128 -3.47 3.32 -12.32
CA ARG A 128 -2.32 2.59 -12.86
C ARG A 128 -1.70 1.63 -11.84
N ALA A 129 -1.63 2.07 -10.59
CA ALA A 129 -1.05 1.30 -9.50
C ALA A 129 -1.99 0.22 -8.96
N MET A 130 -3.25 0.56 -8.65
CA MET A 130 -4.23 -0.39 -8.16
C MET A 130 -4.55 -1.49 -9.19
N GLU A 131 -4.66 -1.11 -10.47
CA GLU A 131 -4.77 -2.06 -11.57
C GLU A 131 -3.51 -2.94 -11.68
N GLY A 132 -2.32 -2.35 -11.54
CA GLY A 132 -1.07 -3.09 -11.52
C GLY A 132 -1.05 -4.18 -10.45
N ILE A 133 -1.49 -3.85 -9.22
CA ILE A 133 -1.60 -4.81 -8.11
C ILE A 133 -2.55 -5.96 -8.47
N VAL A 134 -3.75 -5.66 -8.98
CA VAL A 134 -4.76 -6.67 -9.33
C VAL A 134 -4.23 -7.62 -10.41
N ARG A 135 -3.68 -7.07 -11.49
CA ARG A 135 -3.22 -7.85 -12.64
C ARG A 135 -1.99 -8.68 -12.30
N HIS A 136 -1.05 -8.12 -11.53
CA HIS A 136 0.11 -8.86 -11.03
C HIS A 136 -0.34 -10.02 -10.14
N ALA A 137 -1.21 -9.76 -9.16
CA ALA A 137 -1.74 -10.79 -8.28
C ALA A 137 -2.40 -11.94 -9.04
N LYS A 138 -3.29 -11.61 -10.00
CA LYS A 138 -3.98 -12.61 -10.82
C LYS A 138 -3.05 -13.34 -11.81
N ARG A 139 -1.94 -12.73 -12.24
CA ARG A 139 -0.90 -13.42 -13.00
C ARG A 139 -0.12 -14.40 -12.14
N SER A 140 0.24 -14.01 -10.92
CA SER A 140 0.98 -14.87 -9.98
C SER A 140 0.14 -16.05 -9.50
N ASN A 141 -1.13 -15.81 -9.17
CA ASN A 141 -2.10 -16.84 -8.83
C ASN A 141 -3.48 -16.47 -9.41
N PRO A 142 -3.93 -17.12 -10.51
CA PRO A 142 -5.23 -16.86 -11.10
C PRO A 142 -6.44 -17.03 -10.15
N GLN A 143 -6.29 -17.84 -9.11
CA GLN A 143 -7.32 -18.11 -8.09
C GLN A 143 -7.19 -17.24 -6.84
N ILE A 144 -6.23 -16.30 -6.76
CA ILE A 144 -6.13 -15.40 -5.61
C ILE A 144 -7.40 -14.55 -5.50
N ASP A 145 -7.99 -14.51 -4.32
CA ASP A 145 -9.04 -13.54 -4.03
C ASP A 145 -8.41 -12.24 -3.55
N ILE A 146 -8.99 -11.11 -3.98
CA ILE A 146 -8.49 -9.77 -3.67
C ILE A 146 -9.63 -9.00 -3.04
N CYS A 147 -9.34 -8.22 -2.00
CA CYS A 147 -10.32 -7.35 -1.36
C CYS A 147 -9.72 -5.97 -1.14
N PHE A 148 -10.37 -4.93 -1.67
CA PHE A 148 -9.97 -3.56 -1.40
C PHE A 148 -10.55 -3.08 -0.07
N ILE A 149 -9.78 -2.35 0.70
CA ILE A 149 -10.21 -1.76 1.98
C ILE A 149 -10.02 -0.24 1.89
N TYR A 150 -11.03 0.51 2.32
CA TYR A 150 -10.99 1.97 2.35
C TYR A 150 -11.07 2.49 3.78
N THR A 151 -9.91 2.84 4.32
CA THR A 151 -9.77 3.42 5.67
C THR A 151 -10.18 4.90 5.69
N ALA A 152 -10.50 5.43 6.88
CA ALA A 152 -11.03 6.77 7.04
C ALA A 152 -9.92 7.78 7.40
N ARG A 153 -10.02 9.00 6.88
CA ARG A 153 -9.28 10.18 7.40
C ARG A 153 -10.23 11.30 7.84
N ARG A 154 -9.76 12.18 8.73
CA ARG A 154 -10.56 13.27 9.33
C ARG A 154 -11.15 14.21 8.28
N SER A 155 -10.31 14.71 7.37
CA SER A 155 -10.76 15.63 6.31
C SER A 155 -11.77 14.99 5.36
N GLY A 156 -11.75 13.66 5.19
CA GLY A 156 -12.79 12.95 4.47
C GLY A 156 -14.12 12.95 5.23
N SER A 157 -14.09 12.81 6.56
CA SER A 157 -15.28 12.93 7.41
C SER A 157 -15.87 14.34 7.35
N GLU A 158 -15.02 15.37 7.32
CA GLU A 158 -15.43 16.77 7.20
C GLU A 158 -16.08 17.05 5.84
N SER A 159 -15.48 16.57 4.75
CA SER A 159 -16.07 16.63 3.40
C SER A 159 -17.42 15.91 3.36
N TYR A 160 -17.49 14.68 3.87
CA TYR A 160 -18.71 13.89 3.89
C TYR A 160 -19.81 14.57 4.71
N SER A 161 -19.47 15.27 5.80
CA SER A 161 -20.40 16.08 6.60
C SER A 161 -20.95 17.27 5.83
N ALA A 162 -20.10 17.95 5.06
CA ALA A 162 -20.47 19.14 4.32
C ALA A 162 -21.33 18.84 3.08
N ASN A 163 -21.02 17.76 2.35
CA ASN A 163 -21.56 17.56 1.00
C ASN A 163 -21.77 16.08 0.60
N ARG A 164 -21.63 15.13 1.55
CA ARG A 164 -21.76 13.67 1.30
C ARG A 164 -20.74 13.10 0.30
N ARG A 165 -19.63 13.81 0.04
CA ARG A 165 -18.53 13.31 -0.79
C ARG A 165 -17.53 12.52 0.06
N LEU A 166 -17.20 11.31 -0.40
CA LEU A 166 -16.14 10.48 0.16
C LEU A 166 -14.75 11.05 -0.20
N GLN A 167 -13.70 10.40 0.31
CA GLN A 167 -12.32 10.69 -0.08
C GLN A 167 -12.12 10.40 -1.57
N ASP A 168 -11.41 11.27 -2.28
CA ASP A 168 -11.22 11.15 -3.74
C ASP A 168 -10.62 9.79 -4.15
N ASN A 169 -9.63 9.31 -3.40
CA ASN A 169 -8.97 8.03 -3.68
C ASN A 169 -9.93 6.83 -3.63
N ILE A 170 -11.00 6.89 -2.83
CA ILE A 170 -11.99 5.81 -2.79
C ILE A 170 -12.67 5.68 -4.15
N TYR A 171 -13.01 6.81 -4.79
CA TYR A 171 -13.59 6.77 -6.14
C TYR A 171 -12.60 6.22 -7.16
N ASN A 172 -11.32 6.60 -7.08
CA ASN A 172 -10.28 6.10 -7.97
C ASN A 172 -10.09 4.58 -7.83
N HIS A 173 -10.07 4.07 -6.60
CA HIS A 173 -9.89 2.64 -6.32
C HIS A 173 -11.12 1.83 -6.71
N GLU A 174 -12.32 2.40 -6.53
CA GLU A 174 -13.58 1.78 -6.95
C GLU A 174 -13.71 1.67 -8.47
N GLU A 175 -13.09 2.55 -9.25
CA GLU A 175 -13.04 2.41 -10.72
C GLU A 175 -12.34 1.10 -11.13
N VAL A 176 -11.20 0.80 -10.50
CA VAL A 176 -10.49 -0.46 -10.69
C VAL A 176 -11.29 -1.64 -10.13
N ALA A 177 -11.86 -1.49 -8.92
CA ALA A 177 -12.62 -2.54 -8.28
C ALA A 177 -13.85 -2.95 -9.11
N GLU A 178 -14.57 -1.99 -9.69
CA GLU A 178 -15.71 -2.24 -10.55
C GLU A 178 -15.32 -2.94 -11.84
N TYR A 179 -14.26 -2.45 -12.49
CA TYR A 179 -13.79 -3.00 -13.76
C TYR A 179 -13.32 -4.46 -13.64
N TYR A 180 -12.58 -4.77 -12.57
CA TYR A 180 -12.04 -6.11 -12.30
C TYR A 180 -12.93 -6.96 -11.40
N ARG A 181 -14.10 -6.45 -11.04
CA ARG A 181 -15.08 -7.12 -10.17
C ARG A 181 -14.53 -7.53 -8.80
N ILE A 182 -13.65 -6.71 -8.25
CA ILE A 182 -12.97 -6.94 -6.97
C ILE A 182 -13.88 -6.52 -5.81
N PRO A 183 -14.13 -7.40 -4.83
CA PRO A 183 -14.82 -7.04 -3.60
C PRO A 183 -14.15 -5.85 -2.89
N SER A 184 -14.94 -4.95 -2.30
CA SER A 184 -14.39 -3.81 -1.57
C SER A 184 -15.16 -3.47 -0.29
N VAL A 185 -14.45 -3.02 0.74
CA VAL A 185 -14.99 -2.67 2.06
C VAL A 185 -14.72 -1.20 2.37
N ASN A 186 -15.79 -0.43 2.48
CA ASN A 186 -15.77 1.01 2.73
C ASN A 186 -15.93 1.34 4.21
N ILE A 187 -14.88 1.05 4.99
CA ILE A 187 -14.81 1.41 6.42
C ILE A 187 -15.01 2.92 6.60
N ALA A 188 -14.44 3.74 5.72
CA ALA A 188 -14.57 5.19 5.75
C ALA A 188 -16.03 5.65 5.79
N SER A 189 -16.89 5.12 4.91
CA SER A 189 -18.32 5.48 4.87
C SER A 189 -19.03 5.15 6.18
N VAL A 190 -18.75 3.99 6.78
CA VAL A 190 -19.32 3.60 8.07
C VAL A 190 -18.91 4.59 9.17
N ILE A 191 -17.62 4.91 9.25
CA ILE A 191 -17.09 5.85 10.25
C ILE A 191 -17.68 7.25 10.04
N TYR A 192 -17.76 7.74 8.80
CA TYR A 192 -18.28 9.06 8.51
C TYR A 192 -19.77 9.20 8.84
N ASN A 193 -20.58 8.17 8.58
CA ASN A 193 -21.98 8.16 8.99
C ASN A 193 -22.13 8.19 10.52
N LYS A 194 -21.27 7.49 11.27
CA LYS A 194 -21.26 7.53 12.74
C LYS A 194 -20.81 8.88 13.30
N VAL A 195 -19.88 9.54 12.63
CA VAL A 195 -19.46 10.91 13.01
C VAL A 195 -20.59 11.92 12.77
N ILE A 196 -21.24 11.88 11.61
CA ILE A 196 -22.32 12.83 11.26
C ILE A 196 -23.57 12.65 12.13
N SER A 197 -23.93 11.41 12.47
CA SER A 197 -25.06 11.14 13.37
C SER A 197 -24.79 11.55 14.82
N GLY A 198 -23.53 11.82 15.17
CA GLY A 198 -23.10 12.13 16.53
C GLY A 198 -22.96 10.90 17.44
N GLU A 199 -23.04 9.69 16.88
CA GLU A 199 -22.76 8.42 17.59
C GLU A 199 -21.29 8.29 17.97
N LEU A 200 -20.41 8.92 17.21
CA LEU A 200 -18.95 8.83 17.35
C LEU A 200 -18.32 10.21 17.19
N LYS A 201 -17.31 10.55 18.00
CA LYS A 201 -16.41 11.67 17.71
C LYS A 201 -15.13 11.14 17.10
N TRP A 202 -14.51 11.93 16.21
CA TRP A 202 -13.23 11.55 15.62
C TRP A 202 -12.17 11.29 16.69
N GLU A 203 -12.15 12.12 17.74
CA GLU A 203 -11.23 12.02 18.86
C GLU A 203 -11.43 10.76 19.72
N ASP A 204 -12.58 10.08 19.60
CA ASP A 204 -12.79 8.82 20.29
C ASP A 204 -11.99 7.69 19.63
N ILE A 205 -11.75 7.77 18.30
CA ILE A 205 -11.14 6.71 17.50
C ILE A 205 -9.72 7.01 17.04
N SER A 206 -9.27 8.25 17.07
CA SER A 206 -7.93 8.63 16.60
C SER A 206 -7.41 9.83 17.40
N GLY A 207 -6.09 9.84 17.64
CA GLY A 207 -5.38 10.98 18.23
C GLY A 207 -4.88 12.00 17.20
N ASP A 208 -4.94 11.68 15.91
CA ASP A 208 -4.53 12.53 14.80
C ASP A 208 -5.58 12.49 13.66
N ASP A 209 -5.20 12.85 12.43
CA ASP A 209 -6.13 12.92 11.30
C ASP A 209 -6.30 11.60 10.53
N VAL A 210 -5.55 10.55 10.87
CA VAL A 210 -5.40 9.34 10.04
C VAL A 210 -5.40 8.04 10.86
N HIS A 211 -4.59 7.94 11.90
CA HIS A 211 -4.24 6.68 12.55
C HIS A 211 -5.21 6.34 13.68
N PRO A 212 -5.96 5.21 13.59
CA PRO A 212 -6.83 4.79 14.67
C PRO A 212 -6.07 4.44 15.96
N ASN A 213 -6.68 4.66 17.11
CA ASN A 213 -6.30 4.04 18.36
C ASN A 213 -6.91 2.62 18.46
N ASP A 214 -6.66 1.87 19.54
CA ASP A 214 -7.20 0.52 19.73
C ASP A 214 -8.73 0.42 19.56
N PHE A 215 -9.48 1.43 20.01
CA PHE A 215 -10.93 1.45 19.86
C PHE A 215 -11.33 1.70 18.40
N GLY A 216 -10.66 2.62 17.71
CA GLY A 216 -10.85 2.84 16.28
C GLY A 216 -10.51 1.60 15.45
N TYR A 217 -9.41 0.91 15.73
CA TYR A 217 -9.05 -0.33 15.05
C TYR A 217 -10.04 -1.47 15.33
N ALA A 218 -10.58 -1.58 16.54
CA ALA A 218 -11.65 -2.53 16.83
C ALA A 218 -12.92 -2.26 16.00
N LEU A 219 -13.26 -0.98 15.76
CA LEU A 219 -14.36 -0.61 14.86
C LEU A 219 -14.06 -0.94 13.39
N TYR A 220 -12.82 -0.71 12.94
CA TYR A 220 -12.41 -1.04 11.58
C TYR A 220 -12.49 -2.56 11.34
N ALA A 221 -11.95 -3.33 12.28
CA ALA A 221 -11.97 -4.78 12.24
C ALA A 221 -13.40 -5.32 12.27
N SER A 222 -14.32 -4.73 13.05
CA SER A 222 -15.70 -5.22 13.10
C SER A 222 -16.46 -4.97 11.80
N VAL A 223 -16.22 -3.86 11.11
CA VAL A 223 -16.79 -3.61 9.78
C VAL A 223 -16.31 -4.65 8.78
N LEU A 224 -15.01 -4.95 8.79
CA LEU A 224 -14.43 -5.99 7.93
C LEU A 224 -14.91 -7.40 8.31
N GLU A 225 -15.06 -7.70 9.60
CA GLU A 225 -15.61 -8.96 10.10
C GLU A 225 -17.03 -9.18 9.57
N VAL A 226 -17.93 -8.18 9.66
CA VAL A 226 -19.29 -8.29 9.11
C VAL A 226 -19.27 -8.57 7.60
N PHE A 227 -18.38 -7.93 6.84
CA PHE A 227 -18.23 -8.22 5.43
C PHE A 227 -17.78 -9.67 5.18
N LEU A 228 -16.72 -10.10 5.87
CA LEU A 228 -16.17 -11.45 5.72
C LEU A 228 -17.12 -12.55 6.21
N GLU A 229 -17.98 -12.29 7.19
CA GLU A 229 -19.04 -13.23 7.61
C GLU A 229 -19.99 -13.59 6.46
N ASN A 230 -20.24 -12.64 5.55
CA ASN A 230 -21.11 -12.82 4.40
C ASN A 230 -20.35 -13.39 3.19
N GLU A 231 -19.10 -12.98 2.99
CA GLU A 231 -18.28 -13.43 1.85
C GLU A 231 -17.70 -14.83 2.01
N LEU A 232 -17.35 -15.24 3.23
CA LEU A 232 -16.69 -16.53 3.49
C LEU A 232 -17.70 -17.68 3.72
N ILE A 233 -18.86 -17.60 3.07
CA ILE A 233 -19.87 -18.65 3.06
C ILE A 233 -19.58 -19.59 1.88
N VAL A 234 -19.36 -20.87 2.18
CA VAL A 234 -19.15 -21.89 1.15
C VAL A 234 -20.40 -22.04 0.30
N SER A 235 -20.28 -21.80 -1.00
CA SER A 235 -21.25 -22.30 -1.96
C SER A 235 -20.88 -23.73 -2.34
N ASN A 236 -21.87 -24.63 -2.48
CA ASN A 236 -21.66 -25.96 -3.07
C ASN A 236 -21.39 -25.90 -4.59
N GLU A 237 -21.12 -24.71 -5.12
CA GLU A 237 -20.82 -24.50 -6.53
C GLU A 237 -19.37 -24.91 -6.78
N LYS A 238 -19.13 -25.62 -7.88
CA LYS A 238 -17.75 -25.92 -8.28
C LYS A 238 -17.03 -24.59 -8.48
N SER A 239 -15.80 -24.50 -7.97
CA SER A 239 -14.89 -23.41 -8.33
C SER A 239 -14.86 -23.31 -9.85
N GLU A 240 -15.27 -22.18 -10.38
CA GLU A 240 -15.15 -21.90 -11.80
C GLU A 240 -13.67 -21.72 -12.15
N ASP A 241 -13.32 -22.03 -13.40
CA ASP A 241 -11.99 -21.72 -13.91
C ASP A 241 -11.83 -20.18 -13.90
N PRO A 242 -10.65 -19.65 -13.52
CA PRO A 242 -10.39 -18.23 -13.54
C PRO A 242 -10.71 -17.63 -14.91
N LEU A 243 -11.59 -16.62 -14.94
CA LEU A 243 -11.87 -15.88 -16.15
C LEU A 243 -10.59 -15.18 -16.62
N ALA A 244 -10.39 -15.13 -17.95
CA ALA A 244 -9.32 -14.32 -18.51
C ALA A 244 -9.53 -12.85 -18.09
N LEU A 245 -8.46 -12.19 -17.65
CA LEU A 245 -8.52 -10.79 -17.29
C LEU A 245 -8.97 -9.95 -18.49
N PRO A 246 -9.82 -8.92 -18.28
CA PRO A 246 -10.13 -7.96 -19.33
C PRO A 246 -8.85 -7.22 -19.78
N SER A 247 -8.95 -6.52 -20.90
CA SER A 247 -7.91 -5.56 -21.32
C SER A 247 -7.63 -4.57 -20.19
N PRO A 248 -6.40 -4.08 -20.02
CA PRO A 248 -6.15 -3.09 -18.98
C PRO A 248 -6.90 -1.77 -19.27
N ILE A 249 -7.36 -1.11 -18.20
CA ILE A 249 -7.89 0.26 -18.18
C ILE A 249 -6.79 1.21 -18.66
N ASP A 250 -5.61 1.13 -18.07
CA ASP A 250 -4.40 1.81 -18.53
C ASP A 250 -3.41 0.81 -19.14
N SER A 251 -3.13 0.95 -20.43
CA SER A 251 -2.16 0.12 -21.16
C SER A 251 -0.73 0.12 -20.59
N VAL A 252 -0.40 1.09 -19.73
CA VAL A 252 0.87 1.17 -18.99
C VAL A 252 0.70 0.99 -17.47
N CYS A 253 -0.38 0.32 -17.05
CA CYS A 253 -0.53 -0.17 -15.67
C CYS A 253 0.73 -0.86 -15.15
N TYR A 254 0.94 -0.77 -13.83
CA TYR A 254 2.13 -1.33 -13.18
C TYR A 254 2.01 -2.85 -12.98
N GLU A 255 1.42 -3.56 -13.95
CA GLU A 255 1.15 -5.00 -13.83
C GLU A 255 2.43 -5.83 -13.73
N ASN A 256 3.57 -5.33 -14.22
CA ASN A 256 4.88 -5.97 -14.13
C ASN A 256 5.84 -5.12 -13.27
N GLY A 257 5.29 -4.33 -12.34
CA GLY A 257 6.06 -3.55 -11.40
C GLY A 257 6.93 -4.47 -10.52
N ARG A 258 8.22 -4.16 -10.43
CA ARG A 258 9.14 -4.91 -9.58
C ARG A 258 10.25 -4.03 -9.01
N GLN A 259 10.84 -4.51 -7.93
CA GLN A 259 12.06 -3.95 -7.35
C GLN A 259 13.27 -4.67 -7.89
N LEU A 260 14.30 -3.89 -8.24
CA LEU A 260 15.59 -4.39 -8.67
C LEU A 260 16.67 -3.88 -7.73
N SER A 261 17.71 -4.69 -7.55
CA SER A 261 18.89 -4.28 -6.78
C SER A 261 19.63 -3.17 -7.52
N PRO A 262 20.05 -2.08 -6.84
CA PRO A 262 20.90 -1.05 -7.44
C PRO A 262 22.28 -1.59 -7.84
N LEU A 263 22.68 -2.77 -7.36
CA LEU A 263 23.89 -3.47 -7.81
C LEU A 263 23.82 -3.98 -9.26
N LEU A 264 22.66 -3.92 -9.91
CA LEU A 264 22.54 -4.16 -11.35
C LEU A 264 23.07 -3.02 -12.21
N ALA A 265 23.60 -1.95 -11.60
CA ALA A 265 24.26 -0.88 -12.31
C ALA A 265 25.42 -1.40 -13.18
N GLU A 266 25.39 -1.03 -14.46
CA GLU A 266 26.42 -1.37 -15.46
C GLU A 266 27.68 -0.54 -15.26
N THR A 267 27.50 0.72 -14.86
CA THR A 267 28.59 1.62 -14.47
C THR A 267 28.24 2.28 -13.15
N SER A 268 29.25 2.52 -12.33
CA SER A 268 29.09 3.17 -11.04
C SER A 268 30.36 3.94 -10.66
N PHE A 269 30.17 5.19 -10.24
CA PHE A 269 31.23 6.09 -9.81
C PHE A 269 30.83 6.75 -8.49
N ASN A 270 31.61 6.51 -7.43
CA ASN A 270 31.38 7.04 -6.07
C ASN A 270 30.05 6.62 -5.43
N TRP A 271 29.55 5.43 -5.76
CA TRP A 271 28.48 4.77 -5.02
C TRP A 271 28.97 3.49 -4.36
N ARG A 272 28.40 3.13 -3.21
CA ARG A 272 28.72 1.88 -2.51
C ARG A 272 27.51 1.31 -1.79
N MET A 273 27.43 -0.01 -1.69
CA MET A 273 26.46 -0.65 -0.80
C MET A 273 26.91 -0.49 0.65
N ILE A 274 25.97 -0.10 1.51
CA ILE A 274 26.09 -0.15 2.95
C ILE A 274 25.05 -1.15 3.44
N GLU A 275 25.52 -2.26 3.98
CA GLU A 275 24.66 -3.22 4.67
C GLU A 275 24.35 -2.72 6.08
N GLY A 276 23.11 -2.89 6.51
CA GLY A 276 22.74 -2.62 7.88
C GLY A 276 22.72 -1.13 8.28
N TRP A 277 22.51 -0.21 7.34
CA TRP A 277 22.47 1.23 7.63
C TRP A 277 21.37 1.57 8.64
N THR A 278 21.70 2.47 9.57
CA THR A 278 20.82 2.81 10.70
C THR A 278 20.85 4.31 11.03
N THR A 279 19.78 4.79 11.65
CA THR A 279 19.62 6.14 12.16
C THR A 279 18.71 6.12 13.37
N GLU A 280 18.89 7.05 14.31
CA GLU A 280 17.98 7.22 15.45
C GLU A 280 16.73 8.03 15.08
N GLN A 281 16.77 8.76 13.97
CA GLN A 281 15.68 9.63 13.51
C GLN A 281 15.04 9.00 12.28
N PHE A 282 14.08 8.10 12.48
CA PHE A 282 13.32 7.45 11.42
C PHE A 282 11.82 7.59 11.65
N PHE A 283 11.05 7.42 10.58
CA PHE A 283 9.60 7.36 10.62
C PHE A 283 9.08 6.43 9.52
N ASN A 284 8.00 5.69 9.78
CA ASN A 284 7.32 4.81 8.81
C ASN A 284 8.17 3.65 8.23
N TRP A 285 9.30 3.38 8.85
CA TRP A 285 10.22 2.29 8.47
C TRP A 285 11.19 2.09 9.63
N ALA A 286 11.49 0.85 9.99
CA ALA A 286 12.42 0.55 11.07
C ALA A 286 13.80 0.12 10.53
N PRO A 287 14.91 0.71 11.03
CA PRO A 287 16.26 0.22 10.73
C PRO A 287 16.50 -1.19 11.29
N PRO A 288 17.46 -1.95 10.72
CA PRO A 288 18.40 -1.54 9.67
C PRO A 288 17.88 -1.68 8.23
N ALA A 289 18.49 -0.98 7.27
CA ALA A 289 18.29 -1.21 5.83
C ALA A 289 19.61 -1.29 5.08
N ASP A 290 19.63 -2.11 4.05
CA ASP A 290 20.69 -2.08 3.06
C ASP A 290 20.43 -0.94 2.07
N ILE A 291 21.41 -0.05 1.90
CA ILE A 291 21.30 1.11 1.01
C ILE A 291 22.44 1.14 0.01
N TYR A 292 22.17 1.66 -1.18
CA TYR A 292 23.17 2.12 -2.12
C TYR A 292 23.39 3.61 -1.92
N LEU A 293 24.55 3.93 -1.36
CA LEU A 293 24.90 5.25 -0.86
C LEU A 293 25.79 5.99 -1.87
N GLY A 294 25.37 7.18 -2.25
CA GLY A 294 26.21 8.20 -2.87
C GLY A 294 26.23 9.45 -2.00
N GLU A 295 27.41 10.05 -1.80
CA GLU A 295 27.61 11.10 -0.78
C GLU A 295 27.95 12.48 -1.36
N SER A 296 28.33 12.55 -2.63
CA SER A 296 28.94 13.75 -3.21
C SER A 296 28.37 14.08 -4.59
N PRO A 297 28.22 15.37 -4.93
CA PRO A 297 27.86 15.80 -6.28
C PRO A 297 28.74 15.14 -7.35
N GLY A 298 28.12 14.73 -8.46
CA GLY A 298 28.78 14.04 -9.55
C GLY A 298 29.01 12.54 -9.33
N ALA A 299 28.69 11.97 -8.17
CA ALA A 299 28.55 10.52 -8.05
C ALA A 299 27.44 10.06 -9.00
N GLU A 300 27.70 9.07 -9.84
CA GLU A 300 26.75 8.60 -10.87
C GLU A 300 26.72 7.09 -10.97
N PHE A 301 25.59 6.55 -11.42
CA PHE A 301 25.51 5.18 -11.88
C PHE A 301 24.50 5.07 -13.04
N GLN A 302 24.69 4.03 -13.86
CA GLN A 302 23.84 3.74 -15.01
C GLN A 302 23.32 2.31 -14.92
N PHE A 303 22.07 2.10 -15.29
CA PHE A 303 21.49 0.77 -15.49
C PHE A 303 20.55 0.76 -16.68
N SER A 304 20.27 -0.43 -17.21
CA SER A 304 19.27 -0.64 -18.26
C SER A 304 18.13 -1.53 -17.78
N PHE A 305 16.96 -1.34 -18.36
CA PHE A 305 15.79 -2.19 -18.14
C PHE A 305 14.95 -2.24 -19.42
N THR A 306 14.06 -3.22 -19.55
CA THR A 306 13.07 -3.27 -20.63
C THR A 306 11.70 -3.08 -20.01
N GLY A 307 10.94 -2.06 -20.40
CA GLY A 307 9.68 -1.78 -19.71
C GLY A 307 9.05 -0.43 -20.05
N THR A 308 8.03 -0.04 -19.28
CA THR A 308 7.24 1.19 -19.51
C THR A 308 7.32 2.21 -18.39
N ALA A 309 7.92 1.88 -17.25
CA ALA A 309 8.09 2.82 -16.15
C ALA A 309 9.38 2.55 -15.40
N VAL A 310 9.97 3.62 -14.85
CA VAL A 310 11.21 3.55 -14.07
C VAL A 310 11.26 4.61 -12.99
N GLY A 311 11.79 4.23 -11.84
CA GLY A 311 11.98 5.08 -10.67
C GLY A 311 12.95 4.47 -9.67
N ILE A 312 12.95 5.04 -8.47
CA ILE A 312 13.69 4.53 -7.32
C ILE A 312 12.84 4.60 -6.05
N SER A 313 13.11 3.71 -5.11
CA SER A 313 12.80 3.93 -3.69
C SER A 313 14.08 4.26 -2.94
N LEU A 314 13.98 5.17 -1.98
CA LEU A 314 15.12 5.63 -1.18
C LEU A 314 14.67 6.03 0.23
N LEU A 315 15.64 6.15 1.14
CA LEU A 315 15.45 6.82 2.42
C LEU A 315 15.84 8.30 2.25
N ALA A 316 14.88 9.20 2.46
CA ALA A 316 15.12 10.64 2.41
C ALA A 316 15.11 11.22 3.83
N GLY A 317 16.10 12.04 4.14
CA GLY A 317 16.32 12.64 5.45
C GLY A 317 17.21 13.90 5.39
N LYS A 318 17.80 14.26 6.52
CA LYS A 318 18.35 15.60 6.79
C LYS A 318 19.48 16.04 5.85
N ASP A 319 20.20 15.10 5.25
CA ASP A 319 21.33 15.31 4.34
C ASP A 319 21.00 14.97 2.88
N THR A 320 19.74 14.69 2.56
CA THR A 320 19.33 14.28 1.23
C THR A 320 19.56 15.38 0.19
N GLY A 321 20.31 15.05 -0.87
CA GLY A 321 20.55 15.92 -2.02
C GLY A 321 19.48 15.83 -3.09
N ASN A 322 19.63 16.61 -4.17
CA ASN A 322 18.87 16.38 -5.40
C ASN A 322 19.64 15.39 -6.29
N ILE A 323 18.92 14.70 -7.18
CA ILE A 323 19.52 13.92 -8.26
C ILE A 323 19.22 14.57 -9.61
N GLU A 324 19.99 14.22 -10.62
CA GLU A 324 19.69 14.49 -12.02
C GLU A 324 19.54 13.16 -12.75
N VAL A 325 18.50 13.03 -13.57
CA VAL A 325 18.21 11.79 -14.29
C VAL A 325 18.13 12.03 -15.79
N SER A 326 18.82 11.19 -16.56
CA SER A 326 18.74 11.08 -18.02
C SER A 326 18.22 9.71 -18.40
N ILE A 327 17.26 9.66 -19.33
CA ILE A 327 16.72 8.42 -19.91
C ILE A 327 17.07 8.44 -21.41
N ASP A 328 17.62 7.34 -21.91
CA ASP A 328 17.99 7.12 -23.32
C ASP A 328 18.92 8.20 -23.91
N GLY A 329 19.83 8.73 -23.09
CA GLY A 329 20.75 9.79 -23.50
C GLY A 329 20.09 11.17 -23.69
N GLY A 330 18.85 11.33 -23.24
CA GLY A 330 18.16 12.61 -23.20
C GLY A 330 18.80 13.61 -22.21
N ALA A 331 18.29 14.84 -22.20
CA ALA A 331 18.77 15.85 -21.27
C ALA A 331 18.54 15.42 -19.81
N PHE A 332 19.52 15.69 -18.95
CA PHE A 332 19.38 15.51 -17.50
C PHE A 332 18.29 16.44 -16.96
N ARG A 333 17.39 15.88 -16.14
CA ARG A 333 16.36 16.61 -15.41
C ARG A 333 16.65 16.51 -13.92
N THR A 334 16.71 17.64 -13.23
CA THR A 334 16.85 17.68 -11.77
C THR A 334 15.57 17.20 -11.10
N ILE A 335 15.71 16.27 -10.15
CA ILE A 335 14.63 15.76 -9.34
C ILE A 335 14.91 16.11 -7.87
N PRO A 336 14.09 16.98 -7.25
CA PRO A 336 14.22 17.27 -5.84
C PRO A 336 13.73 16.07 -5.02
N LEU A 337 14.54 15.66 -4.05
CA LEU A 337 14.23 14.53 -3.16
C LEU A 337 13.89 14.98 -1.73
N PHE A 338 14.33 16.18 -1.36
CA PHE A 338 14.15 16.73 -0.02
C PHE A 338 12.78 17.38 0.14
N ASP A 339 12.08 17.04 1.22
CA ASP A 339 10.80 17.64 1.58
C ASP A 339 10.78 18.16 3.03
N ARG A 340 9.63 18.66 3.49
CA ARG A 340 9.48 19.21 4.84
C ARG A 340 9.77 18.22 5.96
N TYR A 341 9.65 16.92 5.71
CA TYR A 341 9.84 15.87 6.73
C TYR A 341 11.30 15.46 6.87
N CYS A 342 12.09 15.62 5.81
CA CYS A 342 13.50 15.28 5.78
C CYS A 342 14.32 15.97 6.90
N SER A 343 13.91 17.15 7.36
CA SER A 343 14.58 17.86 8.46
C SER A 343 14.39 17.21 9.84
N MET A 344 13.39 16.33 9.99
CA MET A 344 12.99 15.72 11.25
C MET A 344 13.39 14.24 11.34
N PHE A 345 13.29 13.50 10.24
CA PHE A 345 13.53 12.05 10.22
C PHE A 345 13.87 11.56 8.81
N TYR A 346 14.47 10.36 8.75
CA TYR A 346 14.54 9.56 7.54
C TYR A 346 13.27 8.76 7.35
N ARG A 347 12.84 8.65 6.10
CA ARG A 347 11.63 7.93 5.73
C ARG A 347 11.74 7.39 4.31
N PRO A 348 11.04 6.30 3.97
CA PRO A 348 10.95 5.84 2.59
C PRO A 348 10.22 6.89 1.73
N ILE A 349 10.79 7.19 0.56
CA ILE A 349 10.10 7.87 -0.54
C ILE A 349 10.23 7.07 -1.82
N ILE A 350 9.29 7.31 -2.72
CA ILE A 350 9.27 6.77 -4.07
C ILE A 350 9.32 7.93 -5.04
N VAL A 351 10.16 7.79 -6.06
CA VAL A 351 10.32 8.78 -7.10
C VAL A 351 10.31 8.08 -8.45
N MET A 352 9.23 8.27 -9.20
CA MET A 352 9.13 7.82 -10.59
C MET A 352 9.78 8.85 -11.51
N PHE A 353 10.69 8.42 -12.37
CA PHE A 353 11.35 9.27 -13.37
C PHE A 353 10.53 9.34 -14.67
N SER A 354 9.85 8.25 -14.99
CA SER A 354 8.85 8.15 -16.03
C SER A 354 7.90 7.01 -15.71
N ASP A 355 6.64 7.21 -16.08
CA ASP A 355 5.51 6.32 -15.84
C ASP A 355 4.78 5.96 -17.15
N HIS A 356 5.33 6.33 -18.31
CA HIS A 356 4.73 6.12 -19.63
C HIS A 356 5.80 6.03 -20.76
N LEU A 357 6.72 5.09 -20.65
CA LEU A 357 7.69 4.76 -21.72
C LEU A 357 7.12 3.72 -22.69
N GLU A 358 7.63 3.72 -23.92
CA GLU A 358 7.39 2.63 -24.87
C GLU A 358 8.00 1.34 -24.35
N ARG A 359 7.34 0.19 -24.52
CA ARG A 359 7.91 -1.10 -24.09
C ARG A 359 9.09 -1.53 -24.97
N ARG A 360 10.29 -1.09 -24.60
CA ARG A 360 11.58 -1.47 -25.20
C ARG A 360 12.68 -1.39 -24.15
N SER A 361 13.90 -1.70 -24.57
CA SER A 361 15.07 -1.45 -23.73
C SER A 361 15.32 0.05 -23.58
N HIS A 362 15.60 0.45 -22.34
CA HIS A 362 15.95 1.80 -21.93
C HIS A 362 17.23 1.80 -21.13
N THR A 363 17.96 2.92 -21.18
CA THR A 363 19.12 3.17 -20.32
C THR A 363 18.85 4.40 -19.45
N VAL A 364 19.13 4.28 -18.16
CA VAL A 364 18.92 5.35 -17.17
C VAL A 364 20.25 5.71 -16.53
N ASN A 365 20.62 6.98 -16.59
CA ASN A 365 21.76 7.53 -15.86
C ASN A 365 21.25 8.44 -14.73
N ILE A 366 21.71 8.16 -13.51
CA ILE A 366 21.38 8.94 -12.31
C ILE A 366 22.69 9.49 -11.76
N ARG A 367 22.73 10.80 -11.50
CA ARG A 367 23.85 11.43 -10.80
C ARG A 367 23.38 12.35 -9.69
N ILE A 368 24.20 12.50 -8.64
CA ILE A 368 23.92 13.43 -7.55
C ILE A 368 24.19 14.86 -8.04
N SER A 369 23.20 15.73 -7.89
CA SER A 369 23.29 17.13 -8.29
C SER A 369 24.22 17.93 -7.38
N SER A 370 24.88 18.94 -7.94
CA SER A 370 25.52 20.00 -7.15
C SER A 370 24.54 20.91 -6.46
N GLU A 371 23.26 20.88 -6.85
CA GLU A 371 22.17 21.59 -6.19
C GLU A 371 21.51 20.70 -5.12
N LYS A 372 20.96 21.34 -4.09
CA LYS A 372 20.18 20.70 -3.03
C LYS A 372 19.20 21.71 -2.45
N HIS A 373 18.21 21.20 -1.72
CA HIS A 373 17.31 22.05 -0.95
C HIS A 373 18.09 22.85 0.11
N GLU A 374 17.71 24.11 0.37
CA GLU A 374 18.43 25.01 1.29
C GLU A 374 18.54 24.46 2.73
N MET A 375 17.52 23.73 3.18
CA MET A 375 17.48 23.10 4.50
C MET A 375 18.24 21.76 4.57
N SER A 376 18.65 21.19 3.44
CA SER A 376 19.43 19.95 3.44
C SER A 376 20.84 20.20 3.97
N ARG A 377 21.34 19.28 4.79
CA ARG A 377 22.68 19.33 5.38
C ARG A 377 23.77 18.76 4.47
N GLY A 378 23.41 18.08 3.39
CA GLY A 378 24.34 17.34 2.53
C GLY A 378 23.80 17.10 1.13
N HIS A 379 24.49 16.22 0.40
CA HIS A 379 24.08 15.76 -0.93
C HIS A 379 23.87 14.25 -0.96
N GLU A 380 23.66 13.63 0.20
CA GLU A 380 23.59 12.18 0.28
C GLU A 380 22.33 11.65 -0.40
N VAL A 381 22.40 10.45 -0.95
CA VAL A 381 21.26 9.74 -1.51
C VAL A 381 21.36 8.28 -1.09
N HIS A 382 20.33 7.79 -0.40
CA HIS A 382 20.26 6.46 0.21
C HIS A 382 19.28 5.57 -0.55
N ILE A 383 19.67 5.08 -1.73
CA ILE A 383 18.77 4.28 -2.58
C ILE A 383 18.53 2.91 -1.96
N LEU A 384 17.28 2.50 -1.85
CA LEU A 384 16.89 1.16 -1.43
C LEU A 384 16.80 0.22 -2.63
N LYS A 385 15.99 0.58 -3.62
CA LYS A 385 15.71 -0.24 -4.80
C LYS A 385 15.56 0.62 -6.04
N LEU A 386 15.91 0.03 -7.19
CA LEU A 386 15.44 0.52 -8.49
C LEU A 386 14.03 -0.02 -8.71
N LEU A 387 13.16 0.78 -9.31
CA LEU A 387 11.77 0.41 -9.60
C LEU A 387 11.58 0.36 -11.11
N VAL A 388 11.12 -0.76 -11.65
CA VAL A 388 10.86 -0.91 -13.09
C VAL A 388 9.55 -1.65 -13.34
N ASN A 389 8.84 -1.27 -14.40
CA ASN A 389 7.63 -1.96 -14.87
C ASN A 389 7.93 -2.60 -16.22
N GLU A 390 8.16 -3.92 -16.26
CA GLU A 390 8.69 -4.59 -17.46
C GLU A 390 7.67 -5.01 -18.52
#